data_AF-A0A845GUK4-F1
#
_entry.id   AF-A0A845GUK4-F1
#
_cell.length_a   1.000
_cell.length_b   1.000
_cell.length_c   1.000
_cell.angle_alpha   90.00
_cell.angle_beta   90.00
_cell.angle_gamma   90.00
#
_symmetry.space_group_name_H-M   'P 1'
#
loop_
_entity.id
_entity.type
_entity.pdbx_description
1 polymer ?
#
loop_
_entity_poly.entity_id
_entity_poly.type
_entity_poly.pdbx_seq_one_letter_code
_entity_poly.pdbx_strand_id
1 'polypeptide(L)'
;MDHDYEEFEAGTERYESLDRIDSMGLLNALKGLFILNEDIFMRMQAYNLTIVDTFLTQLEYSNLKKWHEMERTPPETHFLGAQSQMWIFAAYELLRTWQERCKNIIKWADNGGLKQKLEALRAKNDGVLHSGRENHIHQLESVIAQPMLLDRIRRELAHVHIPFTRLEFIRVAIAKHEVSGKAKTVAHMPGYGRINIYCGSLDYQMDNGPYILGQINRRDIADSLRSIEWNSVPPSKEDLKSFDDFMSGKMLSSI
;
A
#
# COMPACT_ATOMS: atom_id res chain seq x y z
N MET A 1 -19.50 -31.01 19.39
CA MET A 1 -18.75 -29.74 19.26
C MET A 1 -18.88 -29.40 17.80
N ASP A 2 -19.88 -28.59 17.51
CA ASP A 2 -20.34 -28.30 16.17
C ASP A 2 -19.30 -27.43 15.47
N HIS A 3 -18.75 -27.97 14.39
CA HIS A 3 -17.98 -27.21 13.42
C HIS A 3 -19.00 -26.50 12.52
N ASP A 4 -19.34 -25.27 12.87
CA ASP A 4 -20.02 -24.35 11.95
C ASP A 4 -19.07 -24.09 10.77
N TYR A 5 -19.25 -24.89 9.71
CA TYR A 5 -18.79 -24.51 8.38
C TYR A 5 -19.65 -23.32 7.97
N GLU A 6 -19.07 -22.13 7.97
CA GLU A 6 -19.69 -20.93 7.38
C GLU A 6 -20.23 -21.29 5.99
N GLU A 7 -21.55 -21.21 5.87
CA GLU A 7 -22.31 -21.51 4.67
C GLU A 7 -21.81 -20.60 3.55
N PHE A 8 -21.35 -21.22 2.46
CA PHE A 8 -20.77 -20.55 1.30
C PHE A 8 -21.84 -19.67 0.63
N GLU A 9 -21.89 -18.37 0.95
CA GLU A 9 -22.66 -17.42 0.16
C GLU A 9 -22.00 -17.27 -1.21
N ALA A 10 -22.44 -18.10 -2.16
CA ALA A 10 -22.18 -17.96 -3.59
C ALA A 10 -22.84 -16.66 -4.09
N GLY A 11 -22.14 -15.52 -3.95
CA GLY A 11 -22.69 -14.21 -4.32
C GLY A 11 -21.66 -13.15 -4.73
N THR A 12 -20.44 -13.19 -4.21
CA THR A 12 -19.34 -12.33 -4.66
C THR A 12 -18.03 -13.10 -4.57
N GLU A 13 -17.38 -13.41 -5.70
CA GLU A 13 -15.99 -13.89 -5.69
C GLU A 13 -15.14 -12.82 -4.98
N ARG A 14 -14.73 -13.07 -3.72
CA ARG A 14 -13.99 -12.11 -2.87
C ARG A 14 -12.71 -11.58 -3.54
N TYR A 15 -12.14 -12.37 -4.45
CA TYR A 15 -11.00 -11.99 -5.28
C TYR A 15 -11.30 -12.29 -6.74
N GLU A 16 -10.82 -11.41 -7.62
CA GLU A 16 -10.87 -11.68 -9.06
C GLU A 16 -10.00 -12.90 -9.42
N SER A 17 -10.55 -13.75 -10.30
CA SER A 17 -9.84 -14.88 -10.88
C SER A 17 -8.63 -14.41 -11.70
N LEU A 18 -7.62 -15.29 -11.82
CA LEU A 18 -6.34 -14.97 -12.48
C LEU A 18 -6.52 -14.37 -13.88
N ASP A 19 -7.48 -14.86 -14.66
CA ASP A 19 -7.71 -14.42 -16.05
C ASP A 19 -8.38 -13.04 -16.15
N ARG A 20 -8.97 -12.54 -15.06
CA ARG A 20 -9.65 -11.24 -15.01
C ARG A 20 -8.76 -10.12 -14.48
N ILE A 21 -7.69 -10.47 -13.75
CA ILE A 21 -6.77 -9.49 -13.18
C ILE A 21 -5.98 -8.83 -14.30
N ASP A 22 -6.12 -7.51 -14.45
CA ASP A 22 -5.25 -6.74 -15.33
C ASP A 22 -3.81 -6.76 -14.82
N SER A 23 -2.94 -7.44 -15.56
CA SER A 23 -1.49 -7.52 -15.32
C SER A 23 -0.81 -6.15 -15.17
N MET A 24 -1.34 -5.11 -15.83
CA MET A 24 -0.82 -3.74 -15.73
C MET A 24 -1.72 -2.83 -14.89
N GLY A 25 -2.79 -3.37 -14.29
CA GLY A 25 -3.78 -2.61 -13.53
C GLY A 25 -3.17 -1.88 -12.34
N LEU A 26 -2.24 -2.52 -11.63
CA LEU A 26 -1.54 -1.89 -10.50
C LEU A 26 -0.67 -0.71 -10.97
N LEU A 27 0.04 -0.86 -12.09
CA LEU A 27 0.83 0.22 -12.68
C LEU A 27 -0.06 1.38 -13.12
N ASN A 28 -1.18 1.08 -13.78
CA ASN A 28 -2.14 2.07 -14.23
C ASN A 28 -2.72 2.87 -13.06
N ALA A 29 -3.06 2.19 -11.96
CA ALA A 29 -3.51 2.83 -10.73
C ALA A 29 -2.42 3.73 -10.12
N LEU A 30 -1.19 3.22 -9.96
CA LEU A 30 -0.07 4.00 -9.40
C LEU A 30 0.31 5.21 -10.27
N LYS A 31 0.19 5.11 -11.60
CA LYS A 31 0.38 6.23 -12.52
C LYS A 31 -0.72 7.30 -12.43
N GLY A 32 -1.85 6.99 -11.79
CA GLY A 32 -2.87 7.99 -11.47
C GLY A 32 -2.40 9.04 -10.48
N LEU A 33 -1.41 8.70 -9.65
CA LEU A 33 -0.81 9.59 -8.65
C LEU A 33 0.09 10.63 -9.33
N PHE A 34 -0.25 11.92 -9.20
CA PHE A 34 0.43 13.00 -9.92
C PHE A 34 1.94 13.02 -9.67
N ILE A 35 2.36 13.10 -8.39
CA ILE A 35 3.77 13.21 -8.02
C ILE A 35 4.58 11.95 -8.40
N LEU A 36 3.96 10.77 -8.35
CA LEU A 36 4.59 9.52 -8.78
C LEU A 36 4.80 9.53 -10.29
N ASN A 37 3.77 9.90 -11.05
CA ASN A 37 3.79 9.86 -12.51
C ASN A 37 4.75 10.89 -13.13
N GLU A 38 4.98 12.02 -12.46
CA GLU A 38 5.97 13.02 -12.88
C GLU A 38 7.43 12.61 -12.55
N ASP A 39 7.66 11.60 -11.72
CA ASP A 39 9.01 11.12 -11.41
C ASP A 39 9.33 9.81 -12.16
N ILE A 40 10.28 9.88 -13.10
CA ILE A 40 10.71 8.73 -13.90
C ILE A 40 11.17 7.54 -13.05
N PHE A 41 11.87 7.77 -11.94
CA PHE A 41 12.41 6.71 -11.10
C PHE A 41 11.32 6.07 -10.25
N MET A 42 10.35 6.87 -9.78
CA MET A 42 9.19 6.32 -9.08
C MET A 42 8.30 5.50 -10.02
N ARG A 43 8.11 5.95 -11.28
CA ARG A 43 7.42 5.16 -12.30
C ARG A 43 8.13 3.85 -12.60
N MET A 44 9.46 3.86 -12.70
CA MET A 44 10.25 2.63 -12.86
C MET A 44 10.07 1.68 -11.68
N GLN A 45 10.04 2.19 -10.44
CA GLN A 45 9.76 1.37 -9.26
C GLN A 45 8.33 0.81 -9.27
N ALA A 46 7.33 1.60 -9.66
CA ALA A 46 5.95 1.13 -9.82
C ALA A 46 5.83 0.02 -10.90
N TYR A 47 6.56 0.16 -12.00
CA TYR A 47 6.64 -0.86 -13.05
C TYR A 47 7.25 -2.17 -12.52
N ASN A 48 8.40 -2.09 -11.85
CA ASN A 48 9.03 -3.27 -11.26
C ASN A 48 8.13 -3.95 -10.22
N LEU A 49 7.46 -3.16 -9.37
CA LEU A 49 6.51 -3.66 -8.39
C LEU A 49 5.35 -4.42 -9.05
N THR A 50 4.86 -3.92 -10.19
CA THR A 50 3.75 -4.52 -10.95
C THR A 50 4.14 -5.83 -11.63
N ILE A 51 5.36 -5.93 -12.16
CA ILE A 51 5.88 -7.19 -12.70
C ILE A 51 5.93 -8.26 -11.59
N VAL A 52 6.50 -7.91 -10.44
CA VAL A 52 6.59 -8.83 -9.31
C VAL A 52 5.20 -9.19 -8.79
N ASP A 53 4.27 -8.23 -8.74
CA ASP A 53 2.88 -8.47 -8.36
C ASP A 53 2.22 -9.55 -9.26
N THR A 54 2.36 -9.41 -10.57
CA THR A 54 1.79 -10.36 -11.54
C THR A 54 2.40 -11.75 -11.38
N PHE A 55 3.73 -11.82 -11.22
CA PHE A 55 4.44 -13.07 -10.99
C PHE A 55 3.98 -13.76 -9.69
N LEU A 56 3.86 -13.01 -8.59
CA LEU A 56 3.40 -13.57 -7.31
C LEU A 56 1.96 -14.04 -7.40
N THR A 57 1.09 -13.30 -8.07
CA THR A 57 -0.31 -13.69 -8.26
C THR A 57 -0.42 -15.06 -8.93
N GLN A 58 0.39 -15.34 -9.95
CA GLN A 58 0.42 -16.68 -10.57
C GLN A 58 0.93 -17.76 -9.61
N LEU A 59 1.98 -17.45 -8.83
CA LEU A 59 2.52 -18.37 -7.84
C LEU A 59 1.52 -18.68 -6.72
N GLU A 60 0.76 -17.69 -6.27
CA GLU A 60 -0.29 -17.81 -5.25
C GLU A 60 -1.38 -18.79 -5.69
N TYR A 61 -1.95 -18.60 -6.89
CA TYR A 61 -2.96 -19.51 -7.44
C TYR A 61 -2.42 -20.93 -7.66
N SER A 62 -1.19 -21.05 -8.14
CA SER A 62 -0.52 -22.35 -8.30
C SER A 62 -0.33 -23.06 -6.95
N ASN A 63 0.11 -22.31 -5.93
CA ASN A 63 0.32 -22.82 -4.58
C ASN A 63 -1.00 -23.23 -3.91
N LEU A 64 -2.07 -22.46 -4.12
CA LEU A 64 -3.43 -22.78 -3.65
C LEU A 64 -3.91 -24.12 -4.23
N LYS A 65 -3.76 -24.31 -5.55
CA LYS A 65 -4.11 -25.57 -6.21
C LYS A 65 -3.37 -26.76 -5.60
N LYS A 66 -2.05 -26.65 -5.42
CA LYS A 66 -1.24 -27.70 -4.80
C LYS A 66 -1.64 -27.97 -3.35
N TRP A 67 -1.98 -26.93 -2.59
CA TRP A 67 -2.41 -27.06 -1.21
C TRP A 67 -3.69 -27.89 -1.10
N HIS A 68 -4.66 -27.66 -2.00
CA HIS A 68 -5.87 -28.49 -2.09
C HIS A 68 -5.57 -29.93 -2.51
N GLU A 69 -4.65 -30.16 -3.44
CA GLU A 69 -4.31 -31.52 -3.92
C GLU A 69 -3.53 -32.34 -2.88
N MET A 70 -2.67 -31.69 -2.08
CA MET A 70 -1.74 -32.36 -1.17
C MET A 70 -2.28 -32.52 0.26
N GLU A 71 -3.37 -31.81 0.62
CA GLU A 71 -3.91 -31.71 1.99
C GLU A 71 -2.86 -31.32 3.06
N ARG A 72 -1.77 -30.69 2.62
CA ARG A 72 -0.67 -30.18 3.47
C ARG A 72 -0.02 -28.98 2.80
N THR A 73 0.63 -28.13 3.58
CA THR A 73 1.35 -26.94 3.08
C THR A 73 2.38 -27.34 2.02
N PRO A 74 2.27 -26.84 0.76
CA PRO A 74 3.27 -27.10 -0.26
C PRO A 74 4.62 -26.48 0.13
N PRO A 75 5.76 -27.15 -0.12
CA PRO A 75 7.09 -26.61 0.18
C PRO A 75 7.36 -25.22 -0.44
N GLU A 76 6.78 -24.95 -1.61
CA GLU A 76 6.91 -23.69 -2.33
C GLU A 76 6.28 -22.50 -1.59
N THR A 77 5.43 -22.75 -0.59
CA THR A 77 4.84 -21.73 0.28
C THR A 77 5.91 -20.91 0.99
N HIS A 78 7.06 -21.49 1.32
CA HIS A 78 8.18 -20.75 1.95
C HIS A 78 8.78 -19.72 1.01
N PHE A 79 8.96 -20.08 -0.27
CA PHE A 79 9.45 -19.16 -1.28
C PHE A 79 8.42 -18.05 -1.54
N LEU A 80 7.14 -18.42 -1.68
CA LEU A 80 6.04 -17.46 -1.78
C LEU A 80 6.02 -16.48 -0.60
N GLY A 81 6.27 -16.97 0.62
CA GLY A 81 6.38 -16.15 1.82
C GLY A 81 7.50 -15.14 1.77
N ALA A 82 8.70 -15.57 1.43
CA ALA A 82 9.84 -14.67 1.29
C ALA A 82 9.58 -13.58 0.23
N GLN A 83 9.04 -13.95 -0.94
CA GLN A 83 8.78 -12.99 -2.00
C GLN A 83 7.61 -12.05 -1.68
N SER A 84 6.57 -12.53 -1.00
CA SER A 84 5.44 -11.70 -0.55
C SER A 84 5.91 -10.62 0.43
N GLN A 85 6.81 -10.96 1.36
CA GLN A 85 7.42 -10.00 2.26
C GLN A 85 8.26 -8.95 1.51
N MET A 86 9.05 -9.37 0.52
CA MET A 86 9.83 -8.42 -0.31
C MET A 86 8.93 -7.47 -1.10
N TRP A 87 7.81 -7.97 -1.64
CA TRP A 87 6.82 -7.14 -2.30
C TRP A 87 6.18 -6.13 -1.33
N ILE A 88 5.81 -6.56 -0.11
CA ILE A 88 5.25 -5.68 0.94
C ILE A 88 6.23 -4.55 1.26
N PHE A 89 7.52 -4.84 1.40
CA PHE A 89 8.54 -3.82 1.65
C PHE A 89 8.69 -2.86 0.48
N ALA A 90 8.76 -3.37 -0.75
CA ALA A 90 8.89 -2.54 -1.94
C ALA A 90 7.67 -1.61 -2.14
N ALA A 91 6.46 -2.14 -1.98
CA ALA A 91 5.21 -1.37 -2.04
C ALA A 91 5.18 -0.28 -0.97
N TYR A 92 5.55 -0.62 0.27
CA TYR A 92 5.57 0.33 1.37
C TYR A 92 6.56 1.46 1.13
N GLU A 93 7.80 1.14 0.75
CA GLU A 93 8.83 2.17 0.57
C GLU A 93 8.53 3.11 -0.63
N LEU A 94 7.94 2.57 -1.71
CA LEU A 94 7.48 3.38 -2.85
C LEU A 94 6.39 4.37 -2.39
N LEU A 95 5.33 3.85 -1.76
CA LEU A 95 4.21 4.67 -1.31
C LEU A 95 4.61 5.64 -0.20
N ARG A 96 5.46 5.24 0.75
CA ARG A 96 6.00 6.11 1.80
C ARG A 96 6.74 7.29 1.19
N THR A 97 7.65 7.02 0.25
CA THR A 97 8.43 8.07 -0.42
C THR A 97 7.51 9.03 -1.20
N TRP A 98 6.51 8.50 -1.90
CA TRP A 98 5.51 9.33 -2.57
C TRP A 98 4.71 10.19 -1.58
N GLN A 99 4.23 9.62 -0.47
CA GLN A 99 3.48 10.34 0.55
C GLN A 99 4.30 11.45 1.20
N GLU A 100 5.56 11.18 1.53
CA GLU A 100 6.46 12.19 2.11
C GLU A 100 6.63 13.38 1.18
N ARG A 101 6.79 13.14 -0.13
CA ARG A 101 6.87 14.23 -1.11
C ARG A 101 5.57 15.02 -1.18
N CYS A 102 4.42 14.35 -1.21
CA CYS A 102 3.12 15.02 -1.22
C CYS A 102 2.92 15.89 0.03
N LYS A 103 3.18 15.34 1.22
CA LYS A 103 3.10 16.06 2.51
C LYS A 103 4.04 17.26 2.57
N ASN A 104 5.26 17.13 2.04
CA ASN A 104 6.21 18.25 1.96
C ASN A 104 5.72 19.37 1.04
N ILE A 105 5.20 19.03 -0.14
CA ILE A 105 4.64 20.01 -1.07
C ILE A 105 3.46 20.76 -0.43
N ILE A 106 2.53 20.03 0.21
CA ILE A 106 1.41 20.63 0.93
C ILE A 106 1.91 21.57 2.03
N LYS A 107 2.84 21.10 2.87
CA LYS A 107 3.44 21.91 3.94
C LYS A 107 4.09 23.19 3.42
N TRP A 108 4.79 23.13 2.28
CA TRP A 108 5.40 24.32 1.69
C TRP A 108 4.35 25.25 1.07
N ALA A 109 3.27 24.71 0.51
CA ALA A 109 2.17 25.50 -0.02
C ALA A 109 1.46 26.26 1.10
N ASP A 110 1.09 25.56 2.17
CA ASP A 110 0.33 26.12 3.30
C ASP A 110 1.10 27.22 4.04
N ASN A 111 2.43 27.11 4.10
CA ASN A 111 3.30 28.11 4.72
C ASN A 111 3.82 29.19 3.75
N GLY A 112 3.38 29.21 2.49
CA GLY A 112 3.85 30.16 1.47
C GLY A 112 5.30 29.96 1.01
N GLY A 113 5.94 28.85 1.39
CA GLY A 113 7.35 28.54 1.14
C GLY A 113 7.67 27.84 -0.19
N LEU A 114 6.68 27.57 -1.06
CA LEU A 114 6.89 26.86 -2.33
C LEU A 114 7.93 27.55 -3.23
N LYS A 115 7.79 28.86 -3.46
CA LYS A 115 8.72 29.63 -4.30
C LYS A 115 10.13 29.64 -3.72
N GLN A 116 10.26 29.83 -2.41
CA GLN A 116 11.55 29.78 -1.74
C GLN A 116 12.21 28.40 -1.88
N LYS A 117 11.43 27.32 -1.77
CA LYS A 117 11.95 25.97 -1.93
C LYS A 117 12.41 25.69 -3.38
N LEU A 118 11.64 26.15 -4.37
CA LEU A 118 12.00 26.06 -5.78
C LEU A 118 13.34 26.77 -6.06
N GLU A 119 13.48 28.03 -5.61
CA GLU A 119 14.72 28.79 -5.77
C GLU A 119 15.90 28.14 -5.06
N ALA A 120 15.70 27.60 -3.85
CA ALA A 120 16.74 26.87 -3.13
C ALA A 120 17.17 25.58 -3.84
N LEU A 121 16.28 24.90 -4.58
CA LEU A 121 16.64 23.73 -5.37
C LEU A 121 17.41 24.11 -6.64
N ARG A 122 16.99 25.18 -7.32
CA ARG A 122 17.70 25.73 -8.50
C ARG A 122 19.10 26.25 -8.15
N ALA A 123 19.24 26.89 -6.98
CA ALA A 123 20.51 27.42 -6.51
C ALA A 123 21.54 26.32 -6.16
N LYS A 124 21.11 25.07 -5.95
CA LYS A 124 22.02 23.92 -5.71
C LYS A 124 22.74 23.44 -6.98
N ASN A 125 23.04 24.34 -7.92
CA ASN A 125 23.73 24.01 -9.16
C ASN A 125 25.20 23.63 -8.87
N ASP A 126 25.44 22.35 -8.73
CA ASP A 126 26.75 21.71 -8.55
C ASP A 126 27.43 21.39 -9.90
N GLY A 127 26.88 21.85 -11.02
CA GLY A 127 27.37 21.52 -12.36
C GLY A 127 27.05 20.09 -12.81
N VAL A 128 26.30 19.32 -12.01
CA VAL A 128 25.90 17.95 -12.33
C VAL A 128 24.41 17.92 -12.68
N LEU A 129 24.08 17.28 -13.81
CA LEU A 129 22.69 17.01 -14.17
C LEU A 129 22.14 15.92 -13.22
N HIS A 130 21.29 16.34 -12.29
CA HIS A 130 20.67 15.44 -11.32
C HIS A 130 19.19 15.25 -11.64
N SER A 131 18.84 14.24 -12.44
CA SER A 131 17.46 14.04 -12.95
C SER A 131 16.38 14.02 -11.85
N GLY A 132 16.68 13.47 -10.66
CA GLY A 132 15.73 13.51 -9.53
C GLY A 132 15.46 14.92 -8.97
N ARG A 133 16.44 15.82 -9.06
CA ARG A 133 16.30 17.24 -8.65
C ARG A 133 15.46 17.97 -9.68
N GLU A 134 15.72 17.74 -10.97
CA GLU A 134 14.95 18.32 -12.07
C GLU A 134 13.48 17.89 -12.03
N ASN A 135 13.20 16.60 -11.79
CA ASN A 135 11.81 16.12 -11.60
C ASN A 135 11.13 16.87 -10.44
N HIS A 136 11.84 17.06 -9.32
CA HIS A 136 11.28 17.75 -8.17
C HIS A 136 11.05 19.24 -8.42
N ILE A 137 11.96 19.91 -9.15
CA ILE A 137 11.81 21.30 -9.60
C ILE A 137 10.54 21.41 -10.46
N HIS A 138 10.39 20.55 -11.47
CA HIS A 138 9.23 20.53 -12.34
C HIS A 138 7.92 20.29 -11.56
N GLN A 139 7.90 19.37 -10.61
CA GLN A 139 6.73 19.16 -9.74
C GLN A 139 6.32 20.44 -8.99
N LEU A 140 7.28 21.17 -8.42
CA LEU A 140 7.01 22.43 -7.72
C LEU A 140 6.54 23.53 -8.67
N GLU A 141 7.16 23.64 -9.85
CA GLU A 141 6.73 24.58 -10.89
C GLU A 141 5.29 24.33 -11.32
N SER A 142 4.93 23.07 -11.58
CA SER A 142 3.58 22.66 -11.94
C SER A 142 2.57 23.04 -10.87
N VAL A 143 2.85 22.77 -9.59
CA VAL A 143 1.96 23.12 -8.47
C VAL A 143 1.84 24.64 -8.29
N ILE A 144 2.93 25.40 -8.48
CA ILE A 144 2.91 26.87 -8.41
C ILE A 144 2.09 27.45 -9.57
N ALA A 145 2.24 26.91 -10.78
CA ALA A 145 1.52 27.35 -11.97
C ALA A 145 0.04 26.98 -11.93
N GLN A 146 -0.29 25.84 -11.33
CA GLN A 146 -1.65 25.29 -11.28
C GLN A 146 -2.03 24.92 -9.84
N PRO A 147 -2.54 25.89 -9.04
CA PRO A 147 -2.90 25.64 -7.64
C PRO A 147 -3.90 24.50 -7.43
N MET A 148 -4.75 24.19 -8.41
CA MET A 148 -5.67 23.04 -8.37
C MET A 148 -4.96 21.68 -8.21
N LEU A 149 -3.68 21.58 -8.57
CA LEU A 149 -2.88 20.38 -8.35
C LEU A 149 -2.63 20.12 -6.86
N LEU A 150 -2.63 21.16 -6.03
CA LEU A 150 -2.52 21.00 -4.57
C LEU A 150 -3.74 20.25 -4.01
N ASP A 151 -4.94 20.61 -4.46
CA ASP A 151 -6.17 19.93 -4.06
C ASP A 151 -6.20 18.50 -4.60
N ARG A 152 -5.71 18.28 -5.83
CA ARG A 152 -5.52 16.94 -6.37
C ARG A 152 -4.61 16.09 -5.47
N ILE A 153 -3.43 16.59 -5.07
CA ILE A 153 -2.50 15.88 -4.18
C ILE A 153 -3.15 15.53 -2.85
N ARG A 154 -3.94 16.45 -2.27
CA ARG A 154 -4.68 16.20 -1.03
C ARG A 154 -5.72 15.08 -1.20
N ARG A 155 -6.45 15.06 -2.31
CA ARG A 155 -7.41 13.99 -2.63
C ARG A 155 -6.73 12.63 -2.84
N GLU A 156 -5.62 12.61 -3.59
CA GLU A 156 -4.82 11.39 -3.82
C GLU A 156 -4.31 10.81 -2.50
N LEU A 157 -3.83 11.65 -1.57
CA LEU A 157 -3.43 11.21 -0.22
C LEU A 157 -4.58 10.58 0.56
N ALA A 158 -5.79 11.14 0.47
CA ALA A 158 -6.96 10.60 1.15
C ALA A 158 -7.37 9.22 0.58
N HIS A 159 -7.35 9.06 -0.75
CA HIS A 159 -7.62 7.78 -1.40
C HIS A 159 -6.63 6.68 -0.99
N VAL A 160 -5.35 7.02 -0.87
CA VAL A 160 -4.28 6.04 -0.53
C VAL A 160 -4.18 5.75 0.96
N HIS A 161 -4.81 6.56 1.83
CA HIS A 161 -4.63 6.46 3.29
C HIS A 161 -4.93 5.06 3.83
N ILE A 162 -6.10 4.50 3.53
CA ILE A 162 -6.52 3.19 4.03
C ILE A 162 -5.58 2.05 3.58
N PRO A 163 -5.32 1.83 2.27
CA PRO A 163 -4.43 0.77 1.84
C PRO A 163 -2.98 0.97 2.35
N PHE A 164 -2.50 2.21 2.41
CA PHE A 164 -1.16 2.48 2.95
C PHE A 164 -1.05 2.16 4.44
N THR A 165 -2.02 2.56 5.26
CA THR A 165 -1.99 2.29 6.70
C THR A 165 -2.03 0.79 6.99
N ARG A 166 -2.87 0.04 6.27
CA ARG A 166 -2.88 -1.43 6.36
C ARG A 166 -1.55 -2.06 5.94
N LEU A 167 -0.93 -1.55 4.88
CA LEU A 167 0.39 -1.98 4.42
C LEU A 167 1.48 -1.67 5.44
N GLU A 168 1.45 -0.50 6.08
CA GLU A 168 2.36 -0.13 7.17
C GLU A 168 2.26 -1.11 8.34
N PHE A 169 1.03 -1.47 8.74
CA PHE A 169 0.80 -2.42 9.83
C PHE A 169 1.53 -3.74 9.63
N ILE A 170 1.32 -4.38 8.49
CA ILE A 170 1.99 -5.65 8.20
C ILE A 170 3.49 -5.48 7.97
N ARG A 171 3.92 -4.38 7.34
CA ARG A 171 5.34 -4.10 7.14
C ARG A 171 6.09 -3.98 8.47
N VAL A 172 5.51 -3.31 9.47
CA VAL A 172 6.12 -3.17 10.80
C VAL A 172 6.15 -4.53 11.51
N ALA A 173 5.04 -5.27 11.50
CA ALA A 173 4.99 -6.60 12.11
C ALA A 173 6.02 -7.56 11.50
N ILE A 174 6.15 -7.59 10.17
CA ILE A 174 7.12 -8.45 9.48
C ILE A 174 8.56 -8.00 9.74
N ALA A 175 8.86 -6.69 9.62
CA ALA A 175 10.25 -6.20 9.67
C ALA A 175 10.81 -6.05 11.08
N LYS A 176 9.96 -5.73 12.06
CA LYS A 176 10.38 -5.41 13.43
C LYS A 176 9.86 -6.37 14.48
N HIS A 177 8.91 -7.24 14.12
CA HIS A 177 8.16 -8.06 15.07
C HIS A 177 7.41 -7.21 16.11
N GLU A 178 7.05 -5.98 15.73
CA GLU A 178 6.41 -5.00 16.59
C GLU A 178 4.99 -4.67 16.13
N VAL A 179 4.19 -4.17 17.06
CA VAL A 179 2.88 -3.56 16.78
C VAL A 179 3.07 -2.17 16.16
N SER A 180 2.36 -1.89 15.07
CA SER A 180 2.42 -0.58 14.43
C SER A 180 2.02 0.56 15.38
N GLY A 181 2.80 1.64 15.39
CA GLY A 181 2.61 2.77 16.30
C GLY A 181 2.98 2.51 17.77
N LYS A 182 3.35 1.28 18.15
CA LYS A 182 3.72 0.90 19.54
C LYS A 182 5.07 0.20 19.57
N ALA A 183 6.14 0.97 19.42
CA ALA A 183 7.51 0.47 19.46
C ALA A 183 7.75 -0.41 20.70
N LYS A 184 8.55 -1.48 20.55
CA LYS A 184 8.86 -2.49 21.58
C LYS A 184 7.68 -3.33 22.07
N THR A 185 6.48 -3.17 21.53
CA THR A 185 5.36 -4.09 21.78
C THR A 185 5.42 -5.19 20.74
N VAL A 186 5.54 -6.45 21.18
CA VAL A 186 5.68 -7.60 20.29
C VAL A 186 4.35 -7.89 19.60
N ALA A 187 4.36 -8.02 18.28
CA ALA A 187 3.17 -8.43 17.50
C ALA A 187 2.83 -9.90 17.77
N HIS A 188 1.56 -10.29 17.59
CA HIS A 188 1.09 -11.62 17.98
C HIS A 188 1.68 -12.76 17.13
N MET A 189 1.68 -12.62 15.81
CA MET A 189 2.20 -13.61 14.85
C MET A 189 3.05 -12.92 13.76
N PRO A 190 4.18 -12.31 14.13
CA PRO A 190 4.96 -11.49 13.21
C PRO A 190 5.57 -12.35 12.10
N GLY A 191 5.32 -11.99 10.85
CA GLY A 191 5.89 -12.66 9.69
C GLY A 191 5.31 -14.04 9.36
N TYR A 192 4.44 -14.59 10.21
CA TYR A 192 3.78 -15.86 9.95
C TYR A 192 2.60 -15.67 8.98
N GLY A 193 2.75 -16.21 7.77
CA GLY A 193 1.74 -16.16 6.71
C GLY A 193 1.00 -17.50 6.58
N ARG A 194 -0.33 -17.47 6.57
CA ARG A 194 -1.17 -18.64 6.26
C ARG A 194 -1.70 -18.55 4.84
N ILE A 195 -1.79 -19.67 4.11
CA ILE A 195 -2.35 -19.67 2.77
C ILE A 195 -3.82 -19.25 2.86
N ASN A 196 -4.16 -18.15 2.17
CA ASN A 196 -5.52 -17.68 2.02
C ASN A 196 -6.28 -18.62 1.10
N ILE A 197 -7.40 -19.15 1.57
CA ILE A 197 -8.18 -20.17 0.86
C ILE A 197 -8.83 -19.66 -0.43
N TYR A 198 -8.97 -18.34 -0.59
CA TYR A 198 -9.68 -17.75 -1.72
C TYR A 198 -8.74 -17.35 -2.87
N CYS A 199 -7.52 -16.91 -2.56
CA CYS A 199 -6.59 -16.38 -3.57
C CYS A 199 -5.17 -16.97 -3.53
N GLY A 200 -4.85 -17.79 -2.53
CA GLY A 200 -3.53 -18.41 -2.39
C GLY A 200 -2.42 -17.48 -1.88
N SER A 201 -2.71 -16.19 -1.70
CA SER A 201 -1.82 -15.25 -1.02
C SER A 201 -1.63 -15.63 0.44
N LEU A 202 -0.69 -14.99 1.13
CA LEU A 202 -0.44 -15.28 2.54
C LEU A 202 -1.11 -14.25 3.43
N ASP A 203 -2.04 -14.72 4.26
CA ASP A 203 -2.70 -13.96 5.30
C ASP A 203 -1.75 -13.69 6.46
N TYR A 204 -1.56 -12.42 6.77
CA TYR A 204 -0.81 -11.91 7.90
C TYR A 204 -1.77 -11.27 8.91
N GLN A 205 -1.49 -11.49 10.18
CA GLN A 205 -2.32 -10.95 11.25
C GLN A 205 -2.05 -9.45 11.43
N MET A 206 -3.13 -8.66 11.50
CA MET A 206 -3.09 -7.30 11.98
C MET A 206 -3.53 -7.27 13.45
N ASP A 207 -2.73 -6.64 14.30
CA ASP A 207 -3.06 -6.40 15.69
C ASP A 207 -2.63 -5.00 16.11
N ASN A 208 -3.27 -4.47 17.15
CA ASN A 208 -2.93 -3.18 17.74
C ASN A 208 -2.35 -3.32 19.16
N GLY A 209 -1.88 -4.51 19.52
CA GLY A 209 -1.46 -4.90 20.87
C GLY A 209 -2.60 -5.55 21.67
N PRO A 210 -3.61 -4.81 22.14
CA PRO A 210 -4.71 -5.39 22.91
C PRO A 210 -5.66 -6.27 22.09
N TYR A 211 -5.85 -5.99 20.80
CA TYR A 211 -6.84 -6.66 19.96
C TYR A 211 -6.25 -7.13 18.63
N ILE A 212 -6.75 -8.28 18.16
CA ILE A 212 -6.57 -8.75 16.80
C ILE A 212 -7.59 -8.03 15.92
N LEU A 213 -7.13 -7.27 14.93
CA LEU A 213 -7.98 -6.48 14.04
C LEU A 213 -8.51 -7.28 12.86
N GLY A 214 -7.82 -8.37 12.51
CA GLY A 214 -8.15 -9.23 11.39
C GLY A 214 -6.91 -9.77 10.70
N GLN A 215 -7.11 -10.30 9.50
CA GLN A 215 -6.04 -10.76 8.62
C GLN A 215 -6.01 -9.88 7.38
N ILE A 216 -4.83 -9.75 6.79
CA ILE A 216 -4.65 -9.11 5.50
C ILE A 216 -3.53 -9.79 4.73
N ASN A 217 -3.66 -9.88 3.43
CA ASN A 217 -2.64 -10.42 2.55
C ASN A 217 -2.18 -9.39 1.51
N ARG A 218 -1.20 -9.81 0.72
CA ARG A 218 -0.62 -8.99 -0.36
C ARG A 218 -1.67 -8.60 -1.41
N ARG A 219 -2.59 -9.53 -1.74
CA ARG A 219 -3.66 -9.30 -2.72
C ARG A 219 -4.67 -8.26 -2.24
N ASP A 220 -5.01 -8.24 -0.96
CA ASP A 220 -5.87 -7.19 -0.40
C ASP A 220 -5.29 -5.79 -0.64
N ILE A 221 -3.98 -5.62 -0.47
CA ILE A 221 -3.30 -4.34 -0.73
C ILE A 221 -3.29 -4.01 -2.22
N ALA A 222 -2.87 -4.97 -3.06
CA ALA A 222 -2.76 -4.74 -4.50
C ALA A 222 -4.13 -4.42 -5.14
N ASP A 223 -5.17 -5.15 -4.75
CA ASP A 223 -6.52 -4.99 -5.27
C ASP A 223 -7.17 -3.70 -4.72
N SER A 224 -6.88 -3.33 -3.45
CA SER A 224 -7.27 -2.02 -2.92
C SER A 224 -6.63 -0.85 -3.68
N LEU A 225 -5.39 -1.00 -4.18
CA LEU A 225 -4.74 0.03 -4.99
C LEU A 225 -5.30 0.06 -6.42
N ARG A 226 -5.55 -1.11 -7.04
CA ARG A 226 -6.16 -1.22 -8.38
C ARG A 226 -7.55 -0.59 -8.44
N SER A 227 -8.34 -0.77 -7.39
CA SER A 227 -9.73 -0.29 -7.30
C SER A 227 -9.87 1.20 -7.00
N ILE A 228 -8.77 1.94 -6.83
CA ILE A 228 -8.86 3.38 -6.58
C ILE A 228 -9.38 4.10 -7.83
N GLU A 229 -10.59 4.63 -7.72
CA GLU A 229 -11.15 5.55 -8.70
C GLU A 229 -10.74 7.00 -8.37
N TRP A 230 -9.66 7.48 -8.99
CA TRP A 230 -9.07 8.81 -8.68
C TRP A 230 -10.01 10.00 -8.87
N ASN A 231 -11.08 9.84 -9.66
CA ASN A 231 -12.09 10.87 -9.91
C ASN A 231 -13.31 10.77 -8.98
N SER A 232 -13.40 9.71 -8.16
CA SER A 232 -14.46 9.57 -7.17
C SER A 232 -14.23 10.50 -5.97
N VAL A 233 -15.28 10.68 -5.17
CA VAL A 233 -15.20 11.45 -3.92
C VAL A 233 -14.25 10.73 -2.97
N PRO A 234 -13.17 11.37 -2.50
CA PRO A 234 -12.26 10.74 -1.55
C PRO A 234 -12.94 10.53 -0.19
N PRO A 235 -12.44 9.58 0.63
CA PRO A 235 -12.89 9.44 2.00
C PRO A 235 -12.86 10.77 2.75
N SER A 236 -13.90 11.05 3.55
CA SER A 236 -13.96 12.27 4.36
C SER A 236 -12.93 12.23 5.50
N LYS A 237 -12.67 13.39 6.12
CA LYS A 237 -11.76 13.44 7.28
C LYS A 237 -12.30 12.61 8.46
N GLU A 238 -13.62 12.59 8.60
CA GLU A 238 -14.35 11.81 9.59
C GLU A 238 -14.19 10.31 9.33
N ASP A 239 -14.30 9.86 8.07
CA ASP A 239 -14.07 8.46 7.68
C ASP A 239 -12.64 8.02 7.99
N LEU A 240 -11.65 8.83 7.58
CA LEU A 240 -10.23 8.56 7.83
C LEU A 240 -9.92 8.52 9.32
N LYS A 241 -10.48 9.44 10.11
CA LYS A 241 -10.31 9.46 11.56
C LYS A 241 -10.95 8.23 12.22
N SER A 242 -12.16 7.85 11.81
CA SER A 242 -12.83 6.66 12.32
C SER A 242 -12.01 5.40 12.04
N PHE A 243 -11.43 5.32 10.84
CA PHE A 243 -10.52 4.24 10.47
C PHE A 243 -9.25 4.24 11.34
N ASP A 244 -8.61 5.38 11.57
CA ASP A 244 -7.42 5.48 12.42
C ASP A 244 -7.71 5.13 13.89
N ASP A 245 -8.89 5.53 14.40
CA ASP A 245 -9.34 5.20 15.76
C ASP A 245 -9.66 3.70 15.90
N PHE A 246 -10.18 3.05 14.84
CA PHE A 246 -10.30 1.59 14.76
C PHE A 246 -8.92 0.91 14.77
N MET A 247 -8.01 1.31 13.88
CA MET A 247 -6.67 0.71 13.77
C MET A 247 -5.86 0.87 15.07
N SER A 248 -6.04 1.98 15.79
CA SER A 248 -5.35 2.23 17.07
C SER A 248 -6.04 1.58 18.28
N GLY A 249 -7.27 1.07 18.14
CA GLY A 249 -8.04 0.43 19.20
C GLY A 249 -8.82 1.36 20.13
N LYS A 250 -8.87 2.66 19.84
CA LYS A 250 -9.59 3.66 20.67
C LYS A 250 -11.11 3.45 20.66
N MET A 251 -11.65 2.93 19.57
CA MET A 251 -13.08 2.60 19.43
C MET A 251 -13.48 1.36 20.25
N LEU A 252 -12.52 0.48 20.58
CA LEU A 252 -12.76 -0.76 21.32
C LEU A 252 -12.60 -0.60 22.84
N SER A 253 -11.96 0.49 23.30
CA SER A 253 -11.80 0.80 24.73
C SER A 253 -12.96 1.62 25.32
N SER A 254 -14.01 1.88 24.53
CA SER A 254 -15.20 2.66 24.94
C SER A 254 -16.41 1.79 25.30
N ILE A 255 -16.22 0.46 25.34
CA ILE A 255 -17.19 -0.57 25.74
C ILE A 255 -16.65 -1.24 27.01
#